data_AF-A0A199P8U7-F1
#
_entry.id   AF-A0A199P8U7-F1
#
_cell.length_a   1.000
_cell.length_b   1.000
_cell.length_c   1.000
_cell.angle_alpha   90.00
_cell.angle_beta   90.00
_cell.angle_gamma   90.00
#
_symmetry.space_group_name_H-M   'P 1'
#
loop_
_entity.id
_entity.type
_entity.pdbx_description
1 polymer ?
#
loop_
_entity_poly.entity_id
_entity_poly.type
_entity_poly.pdbx_seq_one_letter_code
_entity_poly.pdbx_strand_id
1 'polypeptide(L)'
;IPANYFGDQMGPNFDDSFGLYLEYPTLQPFAPGERSHLSLDVATRTVDIGYHYLDRVDVREALRNQYTPSSSEQDNPAERLESRIRGATTYGLTPYYADLPKVFAYYRAKGYSESHSDESTSIFNAASHKDWYVARDDKGQISTIIKCTSKEVTQSGVEYHDGKLVRNKEEALPECDHFFIVPDLKVLVEIGYVRFALPDWKKVEETARDELRKFMVEKPHS
;
A
#
# COMPACT_ATOMS: atom_id res chain seq x y z
N ILE A 1 18.13 -10.93 10.24
CA ILE A 1 17.40 -9.64 10.40
C ILE A 1 17.40 -9.30 11.90
N PRO A 2 17.85 -8.11 12.33
CA PRO A 2 17.77 -7.68 13.73
C PRO A 2 16.33 -7.61 14.25
N ALA A 3 16.12 -7.92 15.53
CA ALA A 3 14.79 -8.09 16.10
C ALA A 3 13.90 -6.83 15.97
N ASN A 4 14.49 -5.63 16.08
CA ASN A 4 13.77 -4.36 16.03
C ASN A 4 13.17 -3.99 14.67
N TYR A 5 13.42 -4.78 13.62
CA TYR A 5 12.73 -4.65 12.33
C TYR A 5 11.37 -5.35 12.31
N PHE A 6 11.12 -6.32 13.19
CA PHE A 6 9.87 -7.08 13.18
C PHE A 6 8.75 -6.35 13.93
N GLY A 7 7.50 -6.71 13.62
CA GLY A 7 6.32 -6.00 14.10
C GLY A 7 6.20 -6.03 15.62
N ASP A 8 6.46 -7.20 16.22
CA ASP A 8 6.51 -7.46 17.66
C ASP A 8 7.90 -7.24 18.28
N GLN A 9 8.88 -6.89 17.45
CA GLN A 9 10.30 -6.75 17.78
C GLN A 9 10.96 -8.00 18.36
N MET A 10 10.45 -9.20 18.03
CA MET A 10 11.00 -10.49 18.47
C MET A 10 11.48 -11.35 17.30
N GLY A 11 10.67 -11.47 16.24
CA GLY A 11 11.02 -12.34 15.11
C GLY A 11 9.96 -12.39 14.01
N PRO A 12 10.11 -13.33 13.05
CA PRO A 12 9.06 -13.67 12.10
C PRO A 12 7.76 -14.13 12.80
N ASN A 13 6.65 -14.07 12.06
CA ASN A 13 5.38 -14.61 12.52
C ASN A 13 5.45 -16.14 12.64
N PHE A 14 4.47 -16.74 13.34
CA PHE A 14 4.42 -18.18 13.60
C PHE A 14 4.27 -19.06 12.34
N ASP A 15 3.87 -18.46 11.21
CA ASP A 15 3.67 -19.10 9.91
C ASP A 15 4.86 -18.90 8.96
N ASP A 16 6.01 -18.52 9.51
CA ASP A 16 7.24 -18.15 8.79
C ASP A 16 7.12 -16.93 7.87
N SER A 17 5.96 -16.25 7.86
CA SER A 17 5.84 -14.95 7.21
C SER A 17 6.60 -13.89 7.99
N PHE A 18 7.13 -12.88 7.29
CA PHE A 18 7.74 -11.74 7.96
C PHE A 18 7.51 -10.46 7.19
N GLY A 19 7.54 -9.36 7.93
CA GLY A 19 7.59 -8.01 7.39
C GLY A 19 8.63 -7.18 8.13
N LEU A 20 9.01 -6.07 7.53
CA LEU A 20 9.86 -5.05 8.15
C LEU A 20 9.00 -3.83 8.48
N TYR A 21 9.18 -3.29 9.69
CA TYR A 21 8.42 -2.18 10.22
C TYR A 21 9.36 -1.00 10.44
N LEU A 22 9.29 -0.03 9.53
CA LEU A 22 10.19 1.12 9.50
C LEU A 22 9.46 2.39 9.92
N GLU A 23 10.20 3.34 10.50
CA GLU A 23 9.67 4.63 10.96
C GLU A 23 9.80 5.69 9.86
N TYR A 24 8.68 6.24 9.41
CA TYR A 24 8.69 7.40 8.50
C TYR A 24 8.99 8.70 9.29
N PRO A 25 9.80 9.65 8.75
CA PRO A 25 10.33 9.72 7.39
C PRO A 25 11.73 9.13 7.17
N THR A 26 12.42 8.70 8.24
CA THR A 26 13.81 8.22 8.14
C THR A 26 13.92 6.86 7.44
N LEU A 27 12.85 6.06 7.51
CA LEU A 27 12.78 4.67 7.09
C LEU A 27 13.84 3.80 7.79
N GLN A 28 14.14 4.14 9.04
CA GLN A 28 14.97 3.32 9.93
C GLN A 28 14.08 2.42 10.78
N PRO A 29 14.58 1.28 11.27
CA PRO A 29 13.82 0.46 12.22
C PRO A 29 13.56 1.27 13.50
N PHE A 30 12.43 0.99 14.16
CA PHE A 30 12.11 1.59 15.44
C PHE A 30 13.17 1.25 16.51
N ALA A 31 13.25 2.08 17.55
CA ALA A 31 14.09 1.75 18.70
C ALA A 31 13.58 0.44 19.36
N PRO A 32 14.48 -0.40 19.91
CA PRO A 32 14.07 -1.60 20.63
C PRO A 32 13.08 -1.26 21.76
N GLY A 33 11.93 -1.95 21.79
CA GLY A 33 10.86 -1.75 22.76
C GLY A 33 9.82 -0.68 22.39
N GLU A 34 10.11 0.20 21.43
CA GLU A 34 9.18 1.29 21.06
C GLU A 34 7.86 0.79 20.45
N ARG A 35 7.86 -0.41 19.86
CA ARG A 35 6.66 -1.04 19.28
C ARG A 35 5.96 -2.03 20.21
N SER A 36 6.53 -2.38 21.37
CA SER A 36 5.95 -3.38 22.28
C SER A 36 4.55 -3.00 22.80
N HIS A 37 4.22 -1.70 22.77
CA HIS A 37 2.88 -1.18 22.99
C HIS A 37 2.53 -0.22 21.85
N LEU A 38 1.98 -0.76 20.76
CA LEU A 38 1.70 -0.02 19.53
C LEU A 38 0.72 1.14 19.78
N SER A 39 1.26 2.33 20.05
CA SER A 39 0.47 3.55 20.17
C SER A 39 -0.05 3.98 18.80
N LEU A 40 -1.10 4.80 18.80
CA LEU A 40 -1.64 5.35 17.54
C LEU A 40 -0.58 6.15 16.76
N ASP A 41 0.30 6.87 17.45
CA ASP A 41 1.36 7.64 16.79
C ASP A 41 2.42 6.74 16.17
N VAL A 42 2.81 5.67 16.89
CA VAL A 42 3.75 4.67 16.36
C VAL A 42 3.13 3.97 15.14
N ALA A 43 1.88 3.53 15.23
CA ALA A 43 1.16 2.93 14.10
C ALA A 43 1.08 3.90 12.90
N THR A 44 0.75 5.16 13.14
CA THR A 44 0.59 6.20 12.10
C THR A 44 1.87 6.45 11.32
N ARG A 45 3.03 6.41 11.97
CA ARG A 45 4.33 6.61 11.29
C ARG A 45 5.01 5.31 10.86
N THR A 46 4.34 4.17 11.01
CA THR A 46 4.84 2.88 10.56
C THR A 46 4.69 2.75 9.05
N VAL A 47 5.77 2.35 8.39
CA VAL A 47 5.77 1.77 7.05
C VAL A 47 5.90 0.26 7.23
N ASP A 48 4.81 -0.47 6.99
CA ASP A 48 4.75 -1.93 7.11
C ASP A 48 5.09 -2.57 5.76
N ILE A 49 6.18 -3.33 5.69
CA ILE A 49 6.70 -3.91 4.45
C ILE A 49 6.59 -5.43 4.54
N GLY A 50 5.62 -6.02 3.85
CA GLY A 50 5.47 -7.46 3.67
C GLY A 50 6.22 -7.97 2.45
N TYR A 51 6.86 -9.14 2.59
CA TYR A 51 7.56 -9.82 1.50
C TYR A 51 6.92 -11.18 1.21
N HIS A 52 6.37 -11.33 0.01
CA HIS A 52 5.72 -12.56 -0.43
C HIS A 52 6.60 -13.28 -1.45
N TYR A 53 7.30 -14.33 -1.02
CA TYR A 53 8.06 -15.20 -1.93
C TYR A 53 7.12 -16.09 -2.74
N LEU A 54 7.31 -16.14 -4.06
CA LEU A 54 6.44 -16.86 -4.98
C LEU A 54 7.20 -18.02 -5.63
N ASP A 55 6.88 -19.24 -5.20
CA ASP A 55 7.48 -20.48 -5.70
C ASP A 55 6.80 -20.99 -6.99
N ARG A 56 5.48 -20.82 -7.09
CA ARG A 56 4.60 -21.42 -8.11
C ARG A 56 4.00 -20.44 -9.11
N VAL A 57 3.98 -19.14 -8.79
CA VAL A 57 3.32 -18.11 -9.59
C VAL A 57 4.38 -17.13 -10.09
N ASP A 58 4.25 -16.69 -11.35
CA ASP A 58 5.11 -15.64 -11.88
C ASP A 58 4.89 -14.32 -11.13
N VAL A 59 5.96 -13.64 -10.73
CA VAL A 59 5.85 -12.39 -9.97
C VAL A 59 5.13 -11.29 -10.74
N ARG A 60 5.25 -11.23 -12.08
CA ARG A 60 4.55 -10.23 -12.89
C ARG A 60 3.07 -10.56 -12.98
N GLU A 61 2.72 -11.84 -13.01
CA GLU A 61 1.33 -12.29 -12.87
C GLU A 61 0.76 -11.92 -11.49
N ALA A 62 1.50 -12.15 -10.41
CA ALA A 62 1.06 -11.78 -9.07
C ALA A 62 0.84 -10.26 -8.91
N LEU A 63 1.73 -9.43 -9.48
CA LEU A 63 1.51 -7.98 -9.53
C LEU A 63 0.31 -7.61 -10.41
N ARG A 64 0.11 -8.29 -11.54
CA ARG A 64 -1.03 -8.08 -12.43
C ARG A 64 -2.36 -8.35 -11.75
N ASN A 65 -2.41 -9.36 -10.90
CA ASN A 65 -3.59 -9.69 -10.11
C ASN A 65 -3.98 -8.58 -9.13
N GLN A 66 -3.04 -7.69 -8.77
CA GLN A 66 -3.36 -6.52 -7.94
C GLN A 66 -4.19 -5.46 -8.67
N TYR A 67 -4.28 -5.49 -9.99
CA TYR A 67 -5.04 -4.51 -10.77
C TYR A 67 -5.93 -5.12 -11.84
N THR A 68 -6.16 -6.43 -11.76
CA THR A 68 -7.05 -7.17 -12.65
C THR A 68 -8.22 -7.68 -11.82
N PRO A 69 -9.46 -7.41 -12.23
CA PRO A 69 -10.64 -7.85 -11.49
C PRO A 69 -10.72 -9.38 -11.45
N SER A 70 -11.31 -9.92 -10.38
CA SER A 70 -11.75 -11.31 -10.36
C SER A 70 -12.87 -11.55 -11.38
N SER A 71 -13.17 -12.82 -11.67
CA SER A 71 -14.22 -13.18 -12.63
C SER A 71 -15.59 -12.60 -12.28
N SER A 72 -15.93 -12.47 -10.99
CA SER A 72 -17.21 -11.91 -10.53
C SER A 72 -17.27 -10.38 -10.61
N GLU A 73 -16.10 -9.71 -10.68
CA GLU A 73 -15.96 -8.26 -10.68
C GLU A 73 -15.53 -7.70 -12.04
N GLN A 74 -15.56 -8.49 -13.13
CA GLN A 74 -15.12 -8.07 -14.46
C GLN A 74 -15.85 -6.83 -15.00
N ASP A 75 -17.10 -6.66 -14.62
CA ASP A 75 -17.93 -5.52 -15.02
C ASP A 75 -17.88 -4.36 -14.01
N ASN A 76 -17.17 -4.53 -12.89
CA ASN A 76 -17.06 -3.49 -11.87
C ASN A 76 -16.11 -2.37 -12.35
N PRO A 77 -16.60 -1.14 -12.56
CA PRO A 77 -15.77 -0.04 -13.01
C PRO A 77 -14.75 0.43 -11.96
N ALA A 78 -14.89 0.04 -10.69
CA ALA A 78 -13.90 0.31 -9.65
C ALA A 78 -12.66 -0.58 -9.78
N GLU A 79 -12.81 -1.79 -10.31
CA GLU A 79 -11.76 -2.83 -10.29
C GLU A 79 -10.90 -2.86 -11.56
N ARG A 80 -11.03 -1.87 -12.44
CA ARG A 80 -10.35 -1.84 -13.74
C ARG A 80 -9.66 -0.52 -14.00
N LEU A 81 -8.45 -0.59 -14.54
CA LEU A 81 -7.66 0.60 -14.85
C LEU A 81 -8.29 1.41 -15.99
N GLU A 82 -8.88 0.73 -16.99
CA GLU A 82 -9.43 1.36 -18.19
C GLU A 82 -10.75 2.10 -17.94
N SER A 83 -11.47 1.76 -16.87
CA SER A 83 -12.71 2.43 -16.48
C SER A 83 -12.50 3.61 -15.53
N ARG A 84 -11.25 3.84 -15.09
CA ARG A 84 -10.87 4.91 -14.17
C ARG A 84 -10.49 6.20 -14.91
N ILE A 85 -10.56 7.31 -14.20
CA ILE A 85 -10.22 8.64 -14.73
C ILE A 85 -8.72 8.86 -14.60
N ARG A 86 -8.01 8.90 -15.75
CA ARG A 86 -6.57 9.19 -15.77
C ARG A 86 -6.30 10.63 -15.36
N GLY A 87 -5.47 10.82 -14.34
CA GLY A 87 -5.01 12.12 -13.85
C GLY A 87 -3.70 12.60 -14.50
N ALA A 88 -3.33 13.84 -14.17
CA ALA A 88 -1.99 14.37 -14.48
C ALA A 88 -0.92 13.66 -13.65
N THR A 89 0.25 13.44 -14.23
CA THR A 89 1.37 12.78 -13.54
C THR A 89 1.79 13.58 -12.31
N THR A 90 1.94 12.90 -11.18
CA THR A 90 2.40 13.47 -9.90
C THR A 90 3.40 12.52 -9.25
N TYR A 91 4.48 13.04 -8.65
CA TYR A 91 5.53 12.22 -8.01
C TYR A 91 6.16 11.16 -8.93
N GLY A 92 6.10 11.35 -10.26
CA GLY A 92 6.52 10.34 -11.24
C GLY A 92 5.53 9.18 -11.45
N LEU A 93 4.36 9.22 -10.82
CA LEU A 93 3.27 8.25 -10.95
C LEU A 93 2.16 8.79 -11.87
N THR A 94 1.49 7.90 -12.59
CA THR A 94 0.24 8.24 -13.30
C THR A 94 -0.95 7.87 -12.42
N PRO A 95 -1.76 8.84 -11.94
CA PRO A 95 -2.97 8.56 -11.17
C PRO A 95 -4.12 8.07 -12.06
N TYR A 96 -4.95 7.20 -11.49
CA TYR A 96 -6.19 6.66 -12.03
C TYR A 96 -7.25 6.70 -10.93
N TYR A 97 -8.00 7.79 -10.92
CA TYR A 97 -9.04 8.05 -9.92
C TYR A 97 -10.27 7.20 -10.19
N ALA A 98 -10.93 6.74 -9.14
CA ALA A 98 -12.20 6.04 -9.28
C ALA A 98 -13.24 6.98 -9.94
N ASP A 99 -13.95 6.48 -10.95
CA ASP A 99 -15.10 7.19 -11.54
C ASP A 99 -16.32 6.97 -10.64
N LEU A 100 -16.39 7.72 -9.53
CA LEU A 100 -17.41 7.52 -8.49
C LEU A 100 -18.84 7.53 -9.05
N PRO A 101 -19.25 8.46 -9.94
CA PRO A 101 -20.57 8.40 -10.57
C PRO A 101 -20.85 7.07 -11.28
N LYS A 102 -19.87 6.56 -12.04
CA LYS A 102 -20.00 5.29 -12.76
C LYS A 102 -20.03 4.09 -11.81
N VAL A 103 -19.22 4.10 -10.76
CA VAL A 103 -19.18 3.06 -9.73
C VAL A 103 -20.50 3.01 -8.95
N PHE A 104 -21.01 4.16 -8.50
CA PHE A 104 -22.28 4.22 -7.78
C PHE A 104 -23.45 3.80 -8.68
N ALA A 105 -23.46 4.19 -9.95
CA ALA A 105 -24.46 3.72 -10.91
C ALA A 105 -24.45 2.18 -11.07
N TYR A 106 -23.26 1.58 -11.12
CA TYR A 106 -23.10 0.12 -11.17
C TYR A 106 -23.71 -0.57 -9.93
N TYR A 107 -23.42 -0.09 -8.72
CA TYR A 107 -23.98 -0.69 -7.51
C TYR A 107 -25.49 -0.45 -7.35
N ARG A 108 -26.01 0.72 -7.77
CA ARG A 108 -27.46 0.94 -7.84
C ARG A 108 -28.14 -0.06 -8.77
N ALA A 109 -27.57 -0.32 -9.95
CA ALA A 109 -28.12 -1.29 -10.90
C ALA A 109 -28.13 -2.72 -10.34
N LYS A 110 -27.24 -3.04 -9.40
CA LYS A 110 -27.22 -4.31 -8.65
C LYS A 110 -28.17 -4.33 -7.43
N GLY A 111 -28.91 -3.25 -7.17
CA GLY A 111 -29.91 -3.19 -6.10
C GLY A 111 -29.37 -2.83 -4.71
N TYR A 112 -28.15 -2.29 -4.63
CA TYR A 112 -27.59 -1.84 -3.34
C TYR A 112 -28.24 -0.54 -2.86
N SER A 113 -28.37 -0.40 -1.53
CA SER A 113 -28.94 0.78 -0.85
C SER A 113 -27.85 1.81 -0.51
N GLU A 114 -28.19 3.10 -0.63
CA GLU A 114 -27.32 4.24 -0.24
C GLU A 114 -27.44 4.63 1.23
N SER A 115 -28.18 3.85 2.02
CA SER A 115 -28.19 3.98 3.48
C SER A 115 -26.77 3.93 4.02
N HIS A 116 -26.46 4.81 4.98
CA HIS A 116 -25.13 4.92 5.58
C HIS A 116 -24.01 5.34 4.61
N SER A 117 -24.33 6.09 3.54
CA SER A 117 -23.33 6.59 2.58
C SER A 117 -22.29 7.55 3.20
N ASP A 118 -22.55 8.08 4.38
CA ASP A 118 -21.62 8.85 5.20
C ASP A 118 -20.56 7.99 5.90
N GLU A 119 -20.81 6.69 6.10
CA GLU A 119 -19.84 5.76 6.69
C GLU A 119 -18.75 5.36 5.68
N SER A 120 -17.49 5.33 6.11
CA SER A 120 -16.35 5.02 5.24
C SER A 120 -16.30 3.57 4.71
N THR A 121 -17.11 2.69 5.28
CA THR A 121 -17.30 1.29 4.86
C THR A 121 -18.39 1.13 3.79
N SER A 122 -19.20 2.17 3.57
CA SER A 122 -20.28 2.12 2.60
C SER A 122 -19.75 2.20 1.18
N ILE A 123 -20.24 1.31 0.31
CA ILE A 123 -19.89 1.32 -1.12
C ILE A 123 -20.31 2.60 -1.85
N PHE A 124 -21.12 3.46 -1.24
CA PHE A 124 -21.51 4.77 -1.77
C PHE A 124 -20.68 5.92 -1.18
N ASN A 125 -19.71 5.62 -0.33
CA ASN A 125 -18.75 6.57 0.19
C ASN A 125 -17.51 6.62 -0.72
N ALA A 126 -16.98 7.83 -0.96
CA ALA A 126 -15.77 8.00 -1.76
C ALA A 126 -14.55 7.31 -1.15
N ALA A 127 -14.43 7.26 0.18
CA ALA A 127 -13.30 6.66 0.88
C ALA A 127 -13.15 5.15 0.60
N SER A 128 -14.25 4.46 0.27
CA SER A 128 -14.24 3.03 -0.07
C SER A 128 -13.69 2.74 -1.47
N HIS A 129 -13.54 3.75 -2.32
CA HIS A 129 -13.07 3.60 -3.70
C HIS A 129 -11.68 4.19 -3.85
N LYS A 130 -10.66 3.33 -3.62
CA LYS A 130 -9.26 3.74 -3.65
C LYS A 130 -8.86 4.32 -5.00
N ASP A 131 -8.03 5.37 -4.97
CA ASP A 131 -7.33 5.91 -6.13
C ASP A 131 -6.07 5.11 -6.40
N TRP A 132 -5.77 4.88 -7.68
CA TRP A 132 -4.63 4.06 -8.08
C TRP A 132 -3.53 4.95 -8.66
N TYR A 133 -2.30 4.73 -8.27
CA TYR A 133 -1.12 5.42 -8.78
C TYR A 133 -0.18 4.38 -9.37
N VAL A 134 0.22 4.58 -10.63
CA VAL A 134 0.91 3.56 -11.41
C VAL A 134 2.25 4.09 -11.90
N ALA A 135 3.32 3.33 -11.63
CA ALA A 135 4.59 3.46 -12.33
C ALA A 135 4.72 2.34 -13.39
N ARG A 136 5.44 2.63 -14.47
CA ARG A 136 5.73 1.67 -15.53
C ARG A 136 7.23 1.55 -15.75
N ASP A 137 7.66 0.35 -16.13
CA ASP A 137 9.04 0.10 -16.56
C ASP A 137 9.30 0.66 -17.96
N ASP A 138 10.56 0.54 -18.41
CA ASP A 138 11.03 0.97 -19.73
C ASP A 138 10.31 0.28 -20.90
N LYS A 139 9.70 -0.88 -20.66
CA LYS A 139 8.88 -1.64 -21.61
C LYS A 139 7.40 -1.26 -21.53
N GLY A 140 7.03 -0.29 -20.71
CA GLY A 140 5.66 0.18 -20.53
C GLY A 140 4.79 -0.75 -19.68
N GLN A 141 5.36 -1.78 -19.04
CA GLN A 141 4.62 -2.67 -18.13
C GLN A 141 4.49 -2.02 -16.77
N ILE A 142 3.37 -2.26 -16.07
CA ILE A 142 3.20 -1.77 -14.69
C ILE A 142 4.25 -2.46 -13.80
N SER A 143 5.12 -1.66 -13.20
CA SER A 143 6.15 -2.11 -12.26
C SER A 143 5.75 -1.87 -10.81
N THR A 144 4.86 -0.90 -10.60
CA THR A 144 4.37 -0.46 -9.29
C THR A 144 2.91 -0.08 -9.41
N ILE A 145 2.09 -0.54 -8.46
CA ILE A 145 0.74 -0.01 -8.23
C ILE A 145 0.56 0.37 -6.77
N ILE A 146 0.05 1.57 -6.53
CA ILE A 146 -0.25 2.08 -5.20
C ILE A 146 -1.73 2.43 -5.16
N LYS A 147 -2.47 1.86 -4.21
CA LYS A 147 -3.90 2.09 -4.01
C LYS A 147 -4.09 2.87 -2.73
N CYS A 148 -4.48 4.14 -2.83
CA CYS A 148 -4.68 4.98 -1.66
C CYS A 148 -6.15 5.32 -1.45
N THR A 149 -6.53 5.64 -0.21
CA THR A 149 -7.82 6.28 0.09
C THR A 149 -8.06 7.45 -0.89
N SER A 150 -9.28 7.54 -1.39
CA SER A 150 -9.68 8.50 -2.43
C SER A 150 -9.24 9.93 -2.11
N LYS A 151 -8.80 10.67 -3.13
CA LYS A 151 -8.47 12.10 -3.07
C LYS A 151 -9.62 12.97 -2.57
N GLU A 152 -10.86 12.49 -2.67
CA GLU A 152 -12.04 13.19 -2.15
C GLU A 152 -12.03 13.26 -0.61
N VAL A 153 -11.31 12.36 0.06
CA VAL A 153 -10.94 12.52 1.47
C VAL A 153 -9.75 13.47 1.54
N THR A 154 -9.97 14.74 1.87
CA THR A 154 -8.93 15.79 1.77
C THR A 154 -8.03 15.89 3.00
N GLN A 155 -8.45 15.32 4.14
CA GLN A 155 -7.68 15.31 5.38
C GLN A 155 -6.36 14.54 5.22
N SER A 156 -5.36 14.86 6.06
CA SER A 156 -4.15 14.05 6.18
C SER A 156 -4.25 13.05 7.34
N GLY A 157 -4.98 13.41 8.40
CA GLY A 157 -5.04 12.63 9.63
C GLY A 157 -3.76 12.66 10.45
N VAL A 158 -2.77 13.47 10.04
CA VAL A 158 -1.42 13.50 10.63
C VAL A 158 -0.90 14.92 10.76
N GLU A 159 -0.08 15.12 11.78
CA GLU A 159 0.70 16.33 12.03
C GLU A 159 2.17 16.00 12.25
N TYR A 160 3.05 16.97 12.06
CA TYR A 160 4.48 16.84 12.35
C TYR A 160 4.83 17.49 13.68
N HIS A 161 5.20 16.68 14.67
CA HIS A 161 5.70 17.15 15.96
C HIS A 161 7.10 16.57 16.17
N ASP A 162 8.08 17.42 16.49
CA ASP A 162 9.47 17.02 16.73
C ASP A 162 10.09 16.13 15.63
N GLY A 163 9.74 16.39 14.36
CA GLY A 163 10.23 15.65 13.19
C GLY A 163 9.59 14.27 12.99
N LYS A 164 8.58 13.90 13.78
CA LYS A 164 7.81 12.66 13.65
C LYS A 164 6.37 12.94 13.26
N LEU A 165 5.75 12.00 12.54
CA LEU A 165 4.31 12.02 12.34
C LEU A 165 3.58 11.60 13.61
N VAL A 166 2.54 12.36 13.95
CA VAL A 166 1.64 12.17 15.10
C VAL A 166 0.20 12.10 14.58
N ARG A 167 -0.63 11.26 15.19
CA ARG A 167 -2.02 11.03 14.77
C ARG A 167 -2.93 12.18 15.22
N ASN A 168 -3.58 12.86 14.27
CA ASN A 168 -4.71 13.75 14.58
C ASN A 168 -6.02 12.96 14.63
N LYS A 169 -6.47 12.59 15.83
CA LYS A 169 -7.63 11.69 16.02
C LYS A 169 -8.97 12.24 15.54
N GLU A 170 -9.08 13.54 15.30
CA GLU A 170 -10.31 14.19 14.84
C GLU A 170 -10.49 14.10 13.32
N GLU A 171 -9.41 13.81 12.60
CA GLU A 171 -9.41 13.72 11.14
C GLU A 171 -9.35 12.27 10.65
N ALA A 172 -9.90 12.02 9.46
CA ALA A 172 -9.69 10.77 8.75
C ALA A 172 -8.19 10.57 8.48
N LEU A 173 -7.73 9.31 8.48
CA LEU A 173 -6.34 8.93 8.15
C LEU A 173 -6.31 8.21 6.81
N PRO A 174 -6.13 8.92 5.68
CA PRO A 174 -5.91 8.30 4.39
C PRO A 174 -4.66 7.42 4.39
N GLU A 175 -4.77 6.22 3.82
CA GLU A 175 -3.72 5.21 3.78
C GLU A 175 -3.51 4.72 2.35
N CYS A 176 -2.41 4.01 2.11
CA CYS A 176 -2.04 3.41 0.85
C CYS A 176 -1.61 1.96 1.03
N ASP A 177 -2.03 1.10 0.10
CA ASP A 177 -1.42 -0.21 -0.14
C ASP A 177 -0.55 -0.10 -1.40
N HIS A 178 0.71 -0.47 -1.30
CA HIS A 178 1.71 -0.29 -2.36
C HIS A 178 2.31 -1.64 -2.73
N PHE A 179 2.16 -2.02 -4.00
CA PHE A 179 2.67 -3.27 -4.54
C PHE A 179 3.74 -3.03 -5.61
N PHE A 180 4.86 -3.74 -5.51
CA PHE A 180 5.87 -3.83 -6.55
C PHE A 180 6.58 -5.18 -6.49
N ILE A 181 7.39 -5.50 -7.50
CA ILE A 181 8.11 -6.78 -7.59
C ILE A 181 9.63 -6.62 -7.48
N VAL A 182 10.29 -7.64 -6.94
CA VAL A 182 11.74 -7.87 -7.01
C VAL A 182 11.96 -9.14 -7.84
N PRO A 183 12.03 -9.03 -9.18
CA PRO A 183 11.91 -10.20 -10.05
C PRO A 183 13.02 -11.24 -9.90
N ASP A 184 14.26 -10.78 -9.68
CA ASP A 184 15.43 -11.60 -9.43
C ASP A 184 15.27 -12.49 -8.18
N LEU A 185 14.47 -12.04 -7.22
CA LEU A 185 14.22 -12.75 -5.96
C LEU A 185 12.90 -13.51 -5.92
N LYS A 186 12.09 -13.41 -6.99
CA LYS A 186 10.72 -13.94 -7.04
C LYS A 186 9.83 -13.43 -5.90
N VAL A 187 9.97 -12.15 -5.54
CA VAL A 187 9.21 -11.54 -4.43
C VAL A 187 8.22 -10.51 -4.96
N LEU A 188 6.97 -10.60 -4.49
CA LEU A 188 6.00 -9.50 -4.49
C LEU A 188 6.13 -8.79 -3.14
N VAL A 189 6.36 -7.48 -3.17
CA VAL A 189 6.41 -6.63 -1.98
C VAL A 189 5.08 -5.92 -1.85
N GLU A 190 4.52 -5.94 -0.65
CA GLU A 190 3.32 -5.22 -0.26
C GLU A 190 3.69 -4.25 0.86
N ILE A 191 3.31 -2.99 0.75
CA ILE A 191 3.63 -1.96 1.74
C ILE A 191 2.38 -1.20 2.16
N GLY A 192 2.14 -1.11 3.46
CA GLY A 192 1.15 -0.23 4.07
C GLY A 192 1.78 1.03 4.64
N TYR A 193 1.22 2.21 4.33
CA TYR A 193 1.60 3.48 4.95
C TYR A 193 0.52 4.54 4.80
N VAL A 194 0.58 5.60 5.62
CA VAL A 194 -0.32 6.75 5.50
C VAL A 194 -0.10 7.51 4.19
N ARG A 195 -1.17 7.90 3.48
CA ARG A 195 -1.09 8.56 2.15
C ARG A 195 -0.23 9.82 2.15
N PHE A 196 -0.06 10.44 3.32
CA PHE A 196 0.89 11.55 3.51
C PHE A 196 2.31 11.22 3.01
N ALA A 197 2.76 9.97 3.16
CA ALA A 197 4.08 9.51 2.72
C ALA A 197 4.17 9.16 1.21
N LEU A 198 3.07 9.24 0.46
CA LEU A 198 3.04 8.93 -0.98
C LEU A 198 4.08 9.68 -1.83
N PRO A 199 4.44 10.96 -1.57
CA PRO A 199 5.49 11.64 -2.32
C PRO A 199 6.85 10.92 -2.28
N ASP A 200 7.11 10.17 -1.20
CA ASP A 200 8.37 9.43 -0.96
C ASP A 200 8.29 7.96 -1.39
N TRP A 201 7.24 7.54 -2.13
CA TRP A 201 7.01 6.13 -2.53
C TRP A 201 8.25 5.46 -3.12
N LYS A 202 9.05 6.20 -3.90
CA LYS A 202 10.25 5.65 -4.53
C LYS A 202 11.36 5.37 -3.52
N LYS A 203 11.55 6.27 -2.54
CA LYS A 203 12.46 6.06 -1.41
C LYS A 203 12.03 4.85 -0.57
N VAL A 204 10.71 4.68 -0.40
CA VAL A 204 10.13 3.51 0.28
C VAL A 204 10.45 2.22 -0.48
N GLU A 205 10.25 2.16 -1.81
CA GLU A 205 10.65 0.98 -2.60
C GLU A 205 12.14 0.69 -2.53
N GLU A 206 12.98 1.72 -2.68
CA GLU A 206 14.43 1.59 -2.63
C GLU A 206 14.88 1.01 -1.28
N THR A 207 14.37 1.55 -0.17
CA THR A 207 14.66 1.04 1.18
C THR A 207 14.18 -0.40 1.35
N ALA A 208 12.97 -0.73 0.89
CA ALA A 208 12.44 -2.09 0.97
C ALA A 208 13.30 -3.09 0.17
N ARG A 209 13.81 -2.71 -1.00
CA ARG A 209 14.73 -3.56 -1.79
C ARG A 209 16.09 -3.72 -1.09
N ASP A 210 16.62 -2.63 -0.56
CA ASP A 210 17.94 -2.61 0.08
C ASP A 210 17.96 -3.44 1.36
N GLU A 211 16.94 -3.29 2.22
CA GLU A 211 16.83 -4.08 3.45
C GLU A 211 16.61 -5.57 3.16
N LEU A 212 15.79 -5.91 2.15
CA LEU A 212 15.62 -7.31 1.72
C LEU A 212 16.97 -7.91 1.32
N ARG A 213 17.73 -7.24 0.45
CA ARG A 213 19.02 -7.73 -0.06
C ARG A 213 20.08 -7.81 1.03
N LYS A 214 20.14 -6.81 1.90
CA LYS A 214 21.08 -6.73 3.02
C LYS A 214 21.00 -7.93 3.96
N PHE A 215 19.80 -8.52 4.12
CA PHE A 215 19.60 -9.67 4.99
C PHE A 215 19.52 -11.01 4.27
N MET A 216 19.69 -11.03 2.94
CA MET A 216 19.86 -12.28 2.22
C MET A 216 21.19 -12.92 2.57
N VAL A 217 21.16 -14.22 2.85
CA VAL A 217 22.37 -15.02 3.00
C VAL A 217 22.73 -15.59 1.62
N GLU A 218 23.91 -15.29 1.12
CA GLU A 218 24.43 -15.94 -0.09
C GLU A 218 24.58 -17.45 0.20
N LYS A 219 23.96 -18.30 -0.64
CA LYS A 219 24.23 -19.74 -0.57
C LYS A 219 25.70 -19.97 -0.92
N PRO A 220 26.50 -20.64 -0.06
CA PRO A 220 27.82 -21.09 -0.46
C PRO A 220 27.67 -21.96 -1.71
N HIS A 221 28.46 -21.68 -2.74
CA HIS A 221 28.54 -22.56 -3.90
C HIS A 221 29.17 -23.88 -3.41
N SER A 222 28.38 -24.95 -3.36
CA SER A 222 28.84 -26.32 -3.12
C SER A 222 29.34 -26.96 -4.40
#